data_AF-A0A920ECR2-F1
#
_entry.id   AF-A0A920ECR2-F1
#
_cell.length_a   1.000
_cell.length_b   1.000
_cell.length_c   1.000
_cell.angle_alpha   90.00
_cell.angle_beta   90.00
_cell.angle_gamma   90.00
#
_symmetry.space_group_name_H-M   'P 1'
#
loop_
_entity.id
_entity.type
_entity.pdbx_description
1 polymer ?
#
loop_
_entity_poly.entity_id
_entity_poly.type
_entity_poly.pdbx_seq_one_letter_code
_entity_poly.pdbx_strand_id
1 'polypeptide(L)'
;MFSPGFRLFMGFAGFGLLTAFFYAVVTGDGGGADYLGFIDAEVWVGAASLGWSGGVGDHVGYVILVMFAIASAGLAIMLTAFRDADSDAVSELNNGTLPPAQGPVSYNYWPIIGAVGLGTLVIGLVTHTAIFVVGLILILTTAFELMMSAWADRATGDPIANAELRNRIMKPVEVPVLGVIGIAVTVICASRIFLAVSKSWAIWLAVIISAVVFIAALAFA
;
A
#
# COMPACT_ATOMS: atom_id res chain seq x y z
N MET A 1 -18.14 -0.65 24.65
CA MET A 1 -18.00 -2.12 24.67
C MET A 1 -16.95 -2.55 23.64
N PHE A 2 -16.39 -3.78 23.67
CA PHE A 2 -15.45 -4.22 22.62
C PHE A 2 -16.19 -4.50 21.30
N SER A 3 -15.71 -3.89 20.21
CA SER A 3 -16.32 -4.01 18.88
C SER A 3 -16.24 -5.45 18.34
N PRO A 4 -17.14 -5.84 17.41
CA PRO A 4 -17.07 -7.15 16.75
C PRO A 4 -15.72 -7.41 16.09
N GLY A 5 -15.13 -6.38 15.47
CA GLY A 5 -13.81 -6.45 14.85
C GLY A 5 -12.70 -6.79 15.85
N PHE A 6 -12.68 -6.13 17.02
CA PHE A 6 -11.73 -6.46 18.08
C PHE A 6 -11.81 -7.94 18.49
N ARG A 7 -13.03 -8.45 18.69
CA ARG A 7 -13.24 -9.85 19.13
C ARG A 7 -12.75 -10.84 18.07
N LEU A 8 -12.98 -10.55 16.80
CA LEU A 8 -12.52 -11.38 15.69
C LEU A 8 -10.99 -11.45 15.66
N PHE A 9 -10.32 -10.30 15.65
CA PHE A 9 -8.86 -10.26 15.55
C PHE A 9 -8.15 -10.74 16.83
N MET A 10 -8.72 -10.50 18.02
CA MET A 10 -8.23 -11.14 19.24
C MET A 10 -8.44 -12.66 19.21
N GLY A 11 -9.54 -13.13 18.63
CA GLY A 11 -9.78 -14.55 18.39
C GLY A 11 -8.71 -15.16 17.49
N PHE A 12 -8.37 -14.50 16.38
CA PHE A 12 -7.27 -14.91 15.50
C PHE A 12 -5.90 -14.86 16.18
N ALA A 13 -5.64 -13.86 17.02
CA ALA A 13 -4.41 -13.79 17.80
C ALA A 13 -4.28 -14.97 18.76
N GLY A 14 -5.33 -15.26 19.54
CA GLY A 14 -5.38 -16.40 20.44
C GLY A 14 -5.24 -17.73 19.70
N PHE A 15 -5.96 -17.89 18.58
CA PHE A 15 -5.85 -19.07 17.72
C PHE A 15 -4.43 -19.24 17.17
N GLY A 16 -3.79 -18.16 16.70
CA GLY A 16 -2.43 -18.18 16.18
C GLY A 16 -1.42 -18.60 17.24
N LEU A 17 -1.50 -18.07 18.46
CA LEU A 17 -0.61 -18.46 19.56
C LEU A 17 -0.81 -19.91 20.00
N LEU A 18 -2.07 -20.35 20.15
CA LEU A 18 -2.37 -21.74 20.50
C LEU A 18 -1.89 -22.70 19.42
N THR A 19 -2.14 -22.37 18.15
CA THR A 19 -1.70 -23.20 17.02
C THR A 19 -0.18 -23.20 16.92
N ALA A 20 0.49 -22.06 17.11
CA ALA A 20 1.95 -21.99 17.14
C ALA A 20 2.54 -22.88 18.23
N PHE A 21 1.95 -22.83 19.44
CA PHE A 21 2.38 -23.66 20.56
C PHE A 21 2.28 -25.15 20.23
N PHE A 22 1.10 -25.61 19.79
CA PHE A 22 0.92 -27.02 19.43
C PHE A 22 1.77 -27.42 18.22
N TYR A 23 1.94 -26.54 17.24
CA TYR A 23 2.77 -26.77 16.07
C TYR A 23 4.23 -26.99 16.47
N ALA A 24 4.79 -26.13 17.33
CA ALA A 24 6.15 -26.30 17.86
C ALA A 24 6.28 -27.64 18.58
N VAL A 25 5.35 -27.98 19.47
CA VAL A 25 5.40 -29.24 20.24
C VAL A 25 5.33 -30.47 19.33
N VAL A 26 4.47 -30.46 18.31
CA VAL A 26 4.33 -31.59 17.37
C VAL A 26 5.53 -31.73 16.43
N THR A 27 6.18 -30.62 16.09
CA THR A 27 7.36 -30.60 15.21
C THR A 27 8.69 -30.66 15.98
N GLY A 28 8.63 -30.83 17.30
CA GLY A 28 9.80 -30.97 18.17
C GLY A 28 10.57 -32.28 17.94
N ASP A 29 11.78 -32.37 18.50
CA ASP A 29 12.63 -33.55 18.33
C ASP A 29 12.09 -34.74 19.14
N GLY A 30 11.50 -35.71 18.44
CA GLY A 30 10.92 -36.92 19.02
C GLY A 30 11.95 -37.97 19.49
N GLY A 31 13.25 -37.73 19.33
CA GLY A 31 14.32 -38.66 19.70
C GLY A 31 15.44 -38.05 20.56
N GLY A 32 15.32 -36.77 20.93
CA GLY A 32 16.32 -36.03 21.69
C GLY A 32 16.48 -36.49 23.14
N ALA A 33 17.57 -36.07 23.79
CA ALA A 33 17.86 -36.39 25.19
C ALA A 33 16.79 -35.87 26.17
N ASP A 34 16.10 -34.79 25.77
CA ASP A 34 15.06 -34.11 26.56
C ASP A 34 13.63 -34.58 26.20
N TYR A 35 13.52 -35.64 25.40
CA TYR A 35 12.24 -36.21 24.99
C TYR A 35 11.66 -37.15 26.06
N LEU A 36 10.54 -36.75 26.67
CA LEU A 36 9.83 -37.47 27.73
C LEU A 36 8.81 -38.49 27.18
N GLY A 37 9.09 -39.09 26.02
CA GLY A 37 8.27 -40.15 25.42
C GLY A 37 7.08 -39.67 24.58
N PHE A 38 6.58 -38.45 24.82
CA PHE A 38 5.53 -37.80 24.02
C PHE A 38 5.70 -36.27 23.89
N ILE A 39 6.68 -35.69 24.60
CA ILE A 39 6.91 -34.26 24.72
C ILE A 39 8.42 -34.01 24.84
N ASP A 40 8.96 -33.05 24.07
CA ASP A 40 10.30 -32.50 24.26
C ASP A 40 10.24 -31.30 25.22
N ALA A 41 10.92 -31.42 26.37
CA ALA A 41 10.89 -30.40 27.42
C ALA A 41 11.48 -29.04 26.96
N GLU A 42 12.51 -29.04 26.12
CA GLU A 42 13.09 -27.80 25.61
C GLU A 42 12.13 -27.09 24.65
N VAL A 43 11.44 -27.84 23.80
CA VAL A 43 10.45 -27.29 22.86
C VAL A 43 9.23 -26.71 23.57
N TRP A 44 8.84 -27.28 24.72
CA TRP A 44 7.78 -26.71 25.54
C TRP A 44 8.17 -25.35 26.12
N VAL A 45 9.39 -25.24 26.66
CA VAL A 45 9.90 -23.97 27.18
C VAL A 45 10.09 -22.96 26.04
N GLY A 46 10.59 -23.40 24.89
CA GLY A 46 10.72 -22.59 23.68
C GLY A 46 9.39 -22.05 23.18
N ALA A 47 8.42 -22.93 22.99
CA ALA A 47 7.08 -22.55 22.52
C ALA A 47 6.36 -21.63 23.52
N ALA A 48 6.45 -21.90 24.82
CA ALA A 48 5.83 -21.08 25.87
C ALA A 48 6.51 -19.71 26.04
N SER A 49 7.83 -19.63 25.81
CA SER A 49 8.61 -18.40 25.90
C SER A 49 8.68 -17.61 24.59
N LEU A 50 7.91 -18.01 23.57
CA LEU A 50 7.93 -17.41 22.24
C LEU A 50 9.31 -17.46 21.54
N GLY A 51 10.07 -18.52 21.82
CA GLY A 51 11.41 -18.75 21.30
C GLY A 51 12.52 -18.01 22.05
N TRP A 52 12.23 -17.44 23.23
CA TRP A 52 13.24 -16.77 24.05
C TRP A 52 14.22 -17.75 24.71
N SER A 53 13.73 -18.91 25.16
CA SER A 53 14.55 -19.92 25.84
C SER A 53 14.09 -21.31 25.44
N GLY A 54 15.02 -22.15 24.95
CA GLY A 54 14.72 -23.49 24.42
C GLY A 54 14.57 -23.52 22.90
N GLY A 55 14.52 -24.72 22.33
CA GLY A 55 14.30 -24.93 20.89
C GLY A 55 12.85 -24.70 20.49
N VAL A 56 12.58 -24.46 19.20
CA VAL A 56 11.21 -24.35 18.70
C VAL A 56 11.06 -25.15 17.42
N GLY A 57 10.70 -26.43 17.54
CA GLY A 57 10.46 -27.42 16.48
C GLY A 57 10.83 -27.00 15.05
N ASP A 58 9.86 -26.98 14.14
CA ASP A 58 10.01 -26.29 12.85
C ASP A 58 9.88 -24.78 13.03
N HIS A 59 10.98 -24.07 12.74
CA HIS A 59 11.09 -22.63 12.93
C HIS A 59 10.23 -21.86 11.93
N VAL A 60 10.10 -22.34 10.68
CA VAL A 60 9.42 -21.57 9.63
C VAL A 60 7.93 -21.51 9.91
N GLY A 61 7.29 -22.66 10.13
CA GLY A 61 5.87 -22.72 10.46
C GLY A 61 5.56 -22.04 11.78
N TYR A 62 6.41 -22.22 12.80
CA TYR A 62 6.23 -21.56 14.09
C TYR A 62 6.26 -20.03 13.96
N VAL A 63 7.28 -19.47 13.30
CA VAL A 63 7.42 -18.02 13.15
C VAL A 63 6.25 -17.43 12.37
N ILE A 64 5.76 -18.11 11.32
CA ILE A 64 4.58 -17.64 10.56
C ILE A 64 3.35 -17.54 11.47
N LEU A 65 3.11 -18.54 12.32
CA LEU A 65 1.95 -18.56 13.22
C LEU A 65 2.07 -17.50 14.33
N VAL A 66 3.26 -17.31 14.89
CA VAL A 66 3.52 -16.23 15.86
C VAL A 66 3.36 -14.87 15.22
N MET A 67 3.88 -14.65 14.01
CA MET A 67 3.72 -13.38 13.28
C MET A 67 2.25 -13.11 12.90
N PHE A 68 1.50 -14.15 12.51
CA PHE A 68 0.06 -14.05 12.31
C PHE A 68 -0.66 -13.61 13.59
N ALA A 69 -0.29 -14.18 14.73
CA ALA A 69 -0.86 -13.79 16.01
C ALA A 69 -0.53 -12.35 16.39
N ILE A 70 0.72 -11.92 16.21
CA ILE A 70 1.17 -10.55 16.47
C ILE A 70 0.46 -9.55 15.55
N ALA A 71 0.37 -9.83 14.26
CA ALA A 71 -0.34 -8.98 13.31
C ALA A 71 -1.83 -8.86 13.66
N SER A 72 -2.47 -9.98 14.02
CA SER A 72 -3.88 -10.00 14.45
C SER A 72 -4.09 -9.23 15.75
N ALA A 73 -3.21 -9.39 16.75
CA ALA A 73 -3.26 -8.64 17.99
C ALA A 73 -3.05 -7.15 17.74
N GLY A 74 -2.11 -6.78 16.88
CA GLY A 74 -1.88 -5.40 16.45
C GLY A 74 -3.12 -4.75 15.83
N LEU A 75 -3.80 -5.46 14.93
CA LEU A 75 -5.07 -5.01 14.35
C LEU A 75 -6.17 -4.86 15.40
N ALA A 76 -6.29 -5.80 16.34
CA ALA A 76 -7.26 -5.70 17.43
C ALA A 76 -7.01 -4.48 18.33
N ILE A 77 -5.74 -4.25 18.69
CA ILE A 77 -5.34 -3.08 19.48
C ILE A 77 -5.65 -1.80 18.71
N MET A 78 -5.33 -1.74 17.42
CA MET A 78 -5.62 -0.58 16.55
C MET A 78 -7.12 -0.26 16.54
N LEU A 79 -7.98 -1.27 16.36
CA LEU A 79 -9.44 -1.09 16.35
C LEU A 79 -9.99 -0.56 17.67
N THR A 80 -9.30 -0.83 18.79
CA THR A 80 -9.69 -0.32 20.11
C THR A 80 -9.12 1.07 20.37
N ALA A 81 -7.88 1.31 19.95
CA ALA A 81 -7.18 2.58 20.13
C ALA A 81 -7.82 3.71 19.30
N PHE A 82 -8.29 3.41 18.09
CA PHE A 82 -8.89 4.37 17.15
C PHE A 82 -10.41 4.12 16.96
N ARG A 83 -11.09 3.82 18.07
CA ARG A 83 -12.55 3.58 18.10
C ARG A 83 -13.39 4.83 17.81
N ASP A 84 -12.76 6.00 17.78
CA ASP A 84 -13.38 7.30 17.46
C ASP A 84 -13.88 7.37 16.00
N ALA A 85 -13.37 6.49 15.13
CA ALA A 85 -13.86 6.33 13.77
C ALA A 85 -15.07 5.37 13.63
N ASP A 86 -15.49 4.70 14.71
CA ASP A 86 -16.61 3.73 14.69
C ASP A 86 -17.95 4.46 14.88
N SER A 87 -18.88 4.30 13.94
CA SER A 87 -20.19 4.97 13.97
C SER A 87 -21.00 4.61 15.20
N ASP A 88 -20.91 3.36 15.64
CA ASP A 88 -21.65 2.87 16.79
C ASP A 88 -21.12 3.51 18.08
N ALA A 89 -19.79 3.55 18.23
CA ALA A 89 -19.14 4.20 19.36
C ALA A 89 -19.44 5.70 19.42
N VAL A 90 -19.46 6.40 18.28
CA VAL A 90 -19.83 7.82 18.21
C VAL A 90 -21.32 8.03 18.55
N SER A 91 -22.20 7.13 18.11
CA SER A 91 -23.64 7.22 18.41
C SER A 91 -23.93 7.03 19.90
N GLU A 92 -23.21 6.16 20.60
CA GLU A 92 -23.33 5.96 22.05
C GLU A 92 -23.05 7.27 22.81
N LEU A 93 -22.07 8.05 22.34
CA LEU A 93 -21.72 9.37 22.88
C LEU A 93 -22.71 10.47 22.47
N ASN A 94 -23.42 10.28 21.37
CA ASN A 94 -24.33 11.27 20.77
C ASN A 94 -25.81 10.90 20.94
N ASN A 95 -26.17 10.28 22.07
CA ASN A 95 -27.55 9.88 22.42
C ASN A 95 -28.25 9.03 21.35
N GLY A 96 -27.52 8.12 20.70
CA GLY A 96 -28.03 7.24 19.64
C GLY A 96 -28.16 7.90 18.28
N THR A 97 -27.71 9.16 18.11
CA THR A 97 -27.70 9.80 16.79
C THR A 97 -26.42 9.43 16.04
N LEU A 98 -26.60 8.83 14.86
CA LEU A 98 -25.49 8.40 14.02
C LEU A 98 -24.74 9.61 13.43
N PRO A 99 -23.40 9.55 13.31
CA PRO A 99 -22.65 10.56 12.59
C PRO A 99 -23.10 10.59 11.11
N PRO A 100 -23.05 11.78 10.47
CA PRO A 100 -23.40 11.89 9.06
C PRO A 100 -22.53 10.95 8.21
N ALA A 101 -23.16 10.21 7.30
CA ALA A 101 -22.45 9.31 6.40
C ALA A 101 -21.44 10.09 5.55
N GLN A 102 -20.33 9.46 5.20
CA GLN A 102 -19.37 10.07 4.28
C GLN A 102 -20.07 10.41 2.97
N GLY A 103 -19.84 11.64 2.50
CA GLY A 103 -20.35 12.09 1.21
C GLY A 103 -19.75 11.29 0.05
N PRO A 104 -20.35 11.37 -1.15
CA PRO A 104 -19.80 10.73 -2.34
C PRO A 104 -18.34 11.14 -2.57
N VAL A 105 -17.47 10.14 -2.77
CA VAL A 105 -16.06 10.36 -3.09
C VAL A 105 -15.94 10.93 -4.49
N SER A 106 -15.06 11.91 -4.68
CA SER A 106 -14.80 12.48 -5.99
C SER A 106 -14.19 11.44 -6.93
N TYR A 107 -14.49 11.55 -8.23
CA TYR A 107 -13.88 10.69 -9.24
C TYR A 107 -12.34 10.83 -9.18
N ASN A 108 -11.62 9.70 -9.16
CA ASN A 108 -10.17 9.69 -9.04
C ASN A 108 -9.49 8.71 -10.01
N TYR A 109 -8.60 9.23 -10.87
CA TYR A 109 -7.85 8.45 -11.87
C TYR A 109 -6.56 7.81 -11.32
N TRP A 110 -6.06 8.31 -10.17
CA TRP A 110 -4.80 7.86 -9.59
C TRP A 110 -4.71 6.36 -9.26
N PRO A 111 -5.78 5.64 -8.87
CA PRO A 111 -5.71 4.19 -8.68
C PRO A 111 -5.24 3.43 -9.92
N ILE A 112 -5.63 3.89 -11.13
CA ILE A 112 -5.20 3.29 -12.39
C ILE A 112 -3.70 3.53 -12.59
N ILE A 113 -3.24 4.75 -12.32
CA ILE A 113 -1.81 5.12 -12.40
C ILE A 113 -0.99 4.30 -11.40
N GLY A 114 -1.52 4.09 -10.19
CA GLY A 114 -0.91 3.25 -9.17
C GLY A 114 -0.77 1.79 -9.59
N ALA A 115 -1.79 1.24 -10.24
CA ALA A 115 -1.74 -0.12 -10.79
C ALA A 115 -0.67 -0.25 -11.89
N VAL A 116 -0.56 0.74 -12.78
CA VAL A 116 0.51 0.81 -13.79
C VAL A 116 1.88 0.95 -13.12
N GLY A 117 1.99 1.76 -12.07
CA GLY A 117 3.21 1.93 -11.27
C GLY A 117 3.66 0.63 -10.61
N LEU A 118 2.72 -0.11 -10.01
CA LEU A 118 2.96 -1.44 -9.43
C LEU A 118 3.46 -2.43 -10.49
N GLY A 119 2.77 -2.51 -11.63
CA GLY A 119 3.19 -3.38 -12.74
C GLY A 119 4.60 -3.03 -13.24
N THR A 120 4.88 -1.74 -13.40
CA THR A 120 6.20 -1.23 -13.81
C THR A 120 7.28 -1.57 -12.78
N LEU A 121 6.99 -1.41 -11.49
CA LEU A 121 7.91 -1.74 -10.40
C LEU A 121 8.28 -3.23 -10.42
N VAL A 122 7.28 -4.11 -10.51
CA VAL A 122 7.48 -5.56 -10.55
C VAL A 122 8.27 -5.99 -11.77
N ILE A 123 7.98 -5.43 -12.95
CA ILE A 123 8.77 -5.67 -14.16
C ILE A 123 10.21 -5.18 -13.99
N GLY A 124 10.39 -4.02 -13.34
CA GLY A 124 11.69 -3.41 -13.07
C GLY A 124 12.59 -4.26 -12.18
N LEU A 125 12.03 -5.00 -11.22
CA LEU A 125 12.78 -5.92 -10.34
C LEU A 125 13.57 -6.97 -11.12
N VAL A 126 13.05 -7.40 -12.28
CA VAL A 126 13.66 -8.46 -13.10
C VAL A 126 14.47 -7.90 -14.26
N THR A 127 14.05 -6.74 -14.79
CA THR A 127 14.58 -6.23 -16.07
C THR A 127 15.72 -5.23 -15.90
N HIS A 128 15.51 -4.15 -15.16
CA HIS A 128 16.48 -3.06 -15.04
C HIS A 128 16.13 -2.10 -13.89
N THR A 129 17.13 -1.69 -13.12
CA THR A 129 16.98 -0.78 -11.96
C THR A 129 16.27 0.53 -12.31
N ALA A 130 16.53 1.11 -13.49
CA ALA A 130 15.85 2.34 -13.90
C ALA A 130 14.33 2.16 -14.04
N ILE A 131 13.85 1.02 -14.55
CA ILE A 131 12.41 0.74 -14.68
C ILE A 131 11.81 0.54 -13.30
N PHE A 132 12.53 -0.13 -12.40
CA PHE A 132 12.12 -0.28 -11.00
C PHE A 132 11.94 1.08 -10.31
N VAL A 133 12.90 1.99 -10.46
CA VAL A 133 12.83 3.34 -9.88
C VAL A 133 11.65 4.13 -10.45
N VAL A 134 11.39 4.04 -11.75
CA VAL A 134 10.20 4.68 -12.36
C VAL A 134 8.91 4.15 -11.75
N GLY A 135 8.78 2.82 -11.62
CA GLY A 135 7.62 2.21 -10.96
C GLY A 135 7.45 2.66 -9.51
N LEU A 136 8.56 2.74 -8.76
CA LEU A 136 8.56 3.22 -7.37
C LEU A 136 8.09 4.67 -7.27
N ILE A 137 8.59 5.56 -8.14
CA ILE A 137 8.15 6.96 -8.19
C ILE A 137 6.65 7.04 -8.46
N LEU A 138 6.12 6.28 -9.43
CA LEU A 138 4.70 6.27 -9.75
C LEU A 138 3.82 5.83 -8.56
N ILE A 139 4.25 4.81 -7.81
CA ILE A 139 3.53 4.36 -6.61
C ILE A 139 3.56 5.42 -5.52
N LEU A 140 4.73 6.02 -5.26
CA LEU A 140 4.88 7.06 -4.25
C LEU A 140 4.03 8.30 -4.59
N THR A 141 4.06 8.75 -5.84
CA THR A 141 3.21 9.86 -6.31
C THR A 141 1.74 9.51 -6.19
N THR A 142 1.35 8.30 -6.60
CA THR A 142 -0.05 7.84 -6.47
C THR A 142 -0.50 7.81 -5.01
N ALA A 143 0.33 7.27 -4.11
CA ALA A 143 0.01 7.22 -2.68
C ALA A 143 -0.15 8.62 -2.10
N PHE A 144 0.74 9.55 -2.45
CA PHE A 144 0.66 10.95 -2.03
C PHE A 144 -0.62 11.64 -2.54
N GLU A 145 -0.96 11.43 -3.81
CA GLU A 145 -2.15 12.01 -4.44
C GLU A 145 -3.44 11.45 -3.84
N LEU A 146 -3.50 10.14 -3.59
CA LEU A 146 -4.63 9.51 -2.90
C LEU A 146 -4.77 10.02 -1.47
N MET A 147 -3.66 10.22 -0.75
CA MET A 147 -3.66 10.82 0.59
C MET A 147 -4.20 12.25 0.54
N MET A 148 -3.78 13.05 -0.44
CA MET A 148 -4.25 14.42 -0.58
C MET A 148 -5.72 14.50 -0.99
N SER A 149 -6.18 13.62 -1.87
CA SER A 149 -7.61 13.47 -2.18
C SER A 149 -8.42 13.07 -0.95
N ALA A 150 -7.96 12.07 -0.19
CA ALA A 150 -8.65 11.62 1.01
C ALA A 150 -8.70 12.69 2.12
N TRP A 151 -7.66 13.52 2.22
CA TRP A 151 -7.66 14.70 3.07
C TRP A 151 -8.70 15.73 2.61
N ALA A 152 -8.71 16.05 1.32
CA ALA A 152 -9.61 17.03 0.75
C ALA A 152 -11.09 16.61 0.87
N ASP A 153 -11.40 15.34 0.61
CA ASP A 153 -12.76 14.79 0.72
C ASP A 153 -13.34 14.88 2.14
N ARG A 154 -12.49 15.03 3.17
CA ARG A 154 -12.88 15.16 4.57
C ARG A 154 -12.89 16.59 5.08
N ALA A 155 -12.44 17.57 4.28
CA ALA A 155 -12.30 18.96 4.72
C ALA A 155 -13.65 19.64 4.96
N THR A 156 -14.62 19.42 4.06
CA THR A 156 -16.00 19.94 4.17
C THR A 156 -17.01 18.93 3.64
N GLY A 157 -18.31 19.20 3.82
CA GLY A 157 -19.40 18.38 3.26
C GLY A 157 -19.73 18.67 1.78
N ASP A 158 -19.09 19.67 1.15
CA ASP A 158 -19.32 20.04 -0.25
C ASP A 158 -18.19 19.53 -1.16
N PRO A 159 -18.46 18.61 -2.09
CA PRO A 159 -17.46 18.07 -3.02
C PRO A 159 -16.78 19.15 -3.88
N ILE A 160 -17.50 20.21 -4.27
CA ILE A 160 -16.95 21.27 -5.12
C ILE A 160 -15.94 22.10 -4.34
N ALA A 161 -16.29 22.48 -3.10
CA ALA A 161 -15.39 23.20 -2.21
C ALA A 161 -14.12 22.39 -1.87
N ASN A 162 -14.27 21.07 -1.66
CA ASN A 162 -13.16 20.16 -1.40
C ASN A 162 -12.18 20.06 -2.58
N ALA A 163 -12.70 19.93 -3.81
CA ALA A 163 -11.88 19.89 -5.01
C ALA A 163 -11.09 21.19 -5.22
N GLU A 164 -11.72 22.34 -4.96
CA GLU A 164 -11.07 23.64 -5.04
C GLU A 164 -9.97 23.80 -3.97
N LEU A 165 -10.21 23.35 -2.74
CA LEU A 165 -9.22 23.37 -1.68
C LEU A 165 -7.98 22.54 -2.01
N ARG A 166 -8.17 21.31 -2.52
CA ARG A 166 -7.06 20.48 -3.03
C ARG A 166 -6.30 21.21 -4.12
N ASN A 167 -7.01 21.74 -5.10
CA ASN A 167 -6.41 22.39 -6.27
C ASN A 167 -5.56 23.61 -5.88
N ARG A 168 -5.97 24.40 -4.89
CA ARG A 168 -5.18 25.54 -4.41
C ARG A 168 -3.82 25.15 -3.86
N ILE A 169 -3.74 23.98 -3.21
CA ILE A 169 -2.50 23.48 -2.62
C ILE A 169 -1.66 22.74 -3.67
N MET A 170 -2.31 21.91 -4.48
CA MET A 170 -1.63 20.96 -5.34
C MET A 170 -1.31 21.50 -6.74
N LYS A 171 -2.19 22.26 -7.39
CA LYS A 171 -1.95 22.76 -8.76
C LYS A 171 -0.64 23.55 -8.91
N PRO A 172 -0.20 24.39 -7.94
CA PRO A 172 1.08 25.09 -8.04
C PRO A 172 2.30 24.17 -8.17
N VAL A 173 2.19 22.91 -7.71
CA VAL A 173 3.27 21.92 -7.77
C VAL A 173 3.03 20.89 -8.88
N GLU A 174 1.80 20.37 -8.98
CA GLU A 174 1.41 19.38 -10.00
C GLU A 174 1.66 19.90 -11.41
N VAL A 175 1.26 21.15 -11.70
CA VAL A 175 1.34 21.67 -13.07
C VAL A 175 2.80 21.81 -13.54
N PRO A 176 3.72 22.42 -12.77
CA PRO A 176 5.14 22.44 -13.15
C PRO A 176 5.76 21.04 -13.24
N VAL A 177 5.49 20.15 -12.28
CA VAL A 177 6.08 18.81 -12.25
C VAL A 177 5.62 17.98 -13.44
N LEU A 178 4.31 17.96 -13.72
CA LEU A 178 3.77 17.27 -14.90
C LEU A 178 4.26 17.90 -16.20
N GLY A 179 4.44 19.23 -16.25
CA GLY A 179 5.05 19.91 -17.38
C GLY A 179 6.49 19.42 -17.65
N VAL A 180 7.33 19.36 -16.62
CA VAL A 180 8.70 18.88 -16.72
C VAL A 180 8.74 17.40 -17.14
N ILE A 181 7.90 16.55 -16.53
CA ILE A 181 7.81 15.14 -16.88
C ILE A 181 7.36 14.97 -18.35
N GLY A 182 6.34 15.71 -18.78
CA GLY A 182 5.85 15.68 -20.15
C GLY A 182 6.93 16.06 -21.17
N ILE A 183 7.71 17.10 -20.88
CA ILE A 183 8.85 17.51 -21.71
C ILE A 183 9.92 16.41 -21.72
N ALA A 184 10.32 15.91 -20.54
CA ALA A 184 11.37 14.89 -20.43
C ALA A 184 11.02 13.61 -21.21
N VAL A 185 9.79 13.12 -21.06
CA VAL A 185 9.29 11.95 -21.79
C VAL A 185 9.31 12.22 -23.30
N THR A 186 8.82 13.38 -23.74
CA THR A 186 8.80 13.75 -25.15
C THR A 186 10.21 13.77 -25.75
N VAL A 187 11.17 14.38 -25.05
CA VAL A 187 12.58 14.45 -25.49
C VAL A 187 13.20 13.06 -25.57
N ILE A 188 12.98 12.20 -24.57
CA ILE A 188 13.51 10.84 -24.57
C ILE A 188 12.90 10.02 -25.72
N CYS A 189 11.58 10.10 -25.93
CA CYS A 189 10.91 9.43 -27.03
C CYS A 189 11.44 9.90 -28.39
N ALA A 190 11.55 11.21 -28.60
CA ALA A 190 12.09 11.78 -29.83
C ALA A 190 13.53 11.32 -30.07
N SER A 191 14.38 11.32 -29.03
CA SER A 191 15.74 10.80 -29.10
C SER A 191 15.78 9.35 -29.58
N ARG A 192 14.94 8.47 -29.01
CA ARG A 192 14.85 7.06 -29.40
C ARG A 192 14.37 6.88 -30.84
N ILE A 193 13.39 7.67 -31.27
CA ILE A 193 12.86 7.62 -32.64
C ILE A 193 13.93 8.02 -33.65
N PHE A 194 14.62 9.15 -33.43
CA PHE A 194 15.66 9.61 -34.35
C PHE A 194 16.86 8.67 -34.40
N LEU A 195 17.21 8.02 -33.28
CA LEU A 195 18.25 7.00 -33.25
C LEU A 195 17.86 5.72 -34.00
N ALA A 196 16.56 5.42 -34.10
CA ALA A 196 16.07 4.20 -34.74
C ALA A 196 15.87 4.33 -36.26
N VAL A 197 15.95 5.55 -36.83
CA VAL A 197 15.49 5.82 -38.20
C VAL A 197 16.61 6.28 -39.15
N SER A 198 16.43 5.94 -40.42
CA SER A 198 16.84 6.71 -41.60
C SER A 198 17.31 8.16 -41.47
N LYS A 199 18.54 8.56 -41.85
CA LYS A 199 18.88 10.02 -41.98
C LYS A 199 17.86 10.78 -42.84
N SER A 200 17.43 10.17 -43.95
CA SER A 200 16.40 10.72 -44.86
C SER A 200 15.03 10.83 -44.21
N TRP A 201 14.62 9.83 -43.41
CA TRP A 201 13.34 9.81 -42.70
C TRP A 201 13.32 10.68 -41.45
N ALA A 202 14.46 10.88 -40.80
CA ALA A 202 14.58 11.71 -39.60
C ALA A 202 14.17 13.16 -39.88
N ILE A 203 14.51 13.69 -41.06
CA ILE A 203 14.11 15.05 -41.48
C ILE A 203 12.58 15.15 -41.55
N TRP A 204 11.93 14.20 -42.22
CA TRP A 204 10.46 14.19 -42.34
C TRP A 204 9.77 14.01 -40.99
N LEU A 205 10.26 13.13 -40.14
CA LEU A 205 9.72 12.96 -38.78
C LEU A 205 9.89 14.21 -37.92
N ALA A 206 11.02 14.91 -38.02
CA ALA A 206 11.22 16.17 -37.30
C ALA A 206 10.23 17.26 -37.74
N VAL A 207 9.94 17.34 -39.05
CA VAL A 207 8.94 18.26 -39.60
C VAL A 207 7.54 17.90 -39.10
N ILE A 208 7.15 16.62 -39.15
CA ILE A 208 5.84 16.15 -38.69
C ILE A 208 5.65 16.40 -37.20
N ILE A 209 6.61 16.00 -36.36
CA ILE A 209 6.53 16.19 -34.91
C ILE A 209 6.45 17.68 -34.56
N SER A 210 7.30 18.51 -35.18
CA SER A 210 7.27 19.97 -34.96
C SER A 210 5.93 20.58 -35.39
N ALA A 211 5.38 20.16 -36.53
CA ALA A 211 4.08 20.64 -37.01
C ALA A 211 2.95 20.24 -36.05
N VAL A 212 2.95 19.00 -35.55
CA VAL A 212 1.96 18.52 -34.56
C VAL A 212 2.04 19.33 -33.27
N VAL A 213 3.25 19.54 -32.74
CA VAL A 213 3.45 20.35 -31.52
C VAL A 213 2.98 21.79 -31.75
N PHE A 214 3.29 22.39 -32.89
CA PHE A 214 2.87 23.76 -33.21
C PHE A 214 1.35 23.89 -33.35
N ILE A 215 0.69 22.95 -34.04
CA ILE A 215 -0.77 22.94 -34.18
C ILE A 215 -1.43 22.73 -32.81
N ALA A 216 -0.89 21.82 -31.98
CA ALA A 216 -1.39 21.61 -30.64
C ALA A 216 -1.25 22.89 -29.79
N ALA A 217 -0.09 23.55 -29.84
CA ALA A 217 0.11 24.81 -29.12
C ALA A 217 -0.89 25.88 -29.55
N LEU A 218 -1.19 26.02 -30.84
CA LEU A 218 -2.22 26.95 -31.32
C LEU A 218 -3.64 26.59 -30.89
N ALA A 219 -3.95 25.30 -30.73
CA ALA A 219 -5.27 24.85 -30.28
C ALA A 219 -5.50 25.09 -28.79
N PHE A 220 -4.44 25.16 -27.99
CA PHE A 220 -4.50 25.38 -26.54
C PHE A 220 -4.13 26.82 -26.09
N ALA A 221 -3.71 27.67 -27.03
CA ALA A 221 -3.43 29.10 -26.80
C ALA A 221 -4.71 29.94 -26.82
#